data_AF-A0A833HDE8-F1
#
_entry.id   AF-A0A833HDE8-F1
#
_cell.length_a   1.000
_cell.length_b   1.000
_cell.length_c   1.000
_cell.angle_alpha   90.00
_cell.angle_beta   90.00
_cell.angle_gamma   90.00
#
_symmetry.space_group_name_H-M   'P 1'
#
loop_
_entity.id
_entity.type
_entity.pdbx_description
1 polymer ?
#
loop_
_entity_poly.entity_id
_entity_poly.type
_entity_poly.pdbx_seq_one_letter_code
_entity_poly.pdbx_strand_id
1 'polypeptide(L)'
;MMRSTRSPLGLAALVAAGALLPTLAAAGPVRPAYRTAPSAAPAREIARAYVVADAARLGAGAVDFAEIAVTDEVRTARNGVTHVYLRQTVNGLQVDGAELGVHVDRAGRVFHVTGRPVAALTQRAAESRSFPLLTPEEAIEAAVRAVGLGTVERLDLLEVGGGAERAAVLANAAISELPIPVRLRYFRVPDSDLLRLAWNLSIKNPSGAQWWDFWVDAESGAVLGRHDWTTDASYRVFASPKESPNDGP
;
A
#
# COMPACT_ATOMS: atom_id res chain seq x y z
N MET A 1 51.09 -81.74 16.34
CA MET A 1 49.75 -81.16 16.09
C MET A 1 49.71 -79.80 16.76
N MET A 2 49.46 -78.76 15.95
CA MET A 2 49.12 -77.36 16.26
C MET A 2 50.00 -76.55 17.24
N ARG A 3 50.52 -75.46 16.67
CA ARG A 3 51.41 -74.42 17.21
C ARG A 3 50.68 -73.45 18.14
N SER A 4 51.39 -72.85 19.09
CA SER A 4 51.22 -71.45 19.53
C SER A 4 52.29 -71.15 20.60
N THR A 5 53.52 -70.75 20.26
CA THR A 5 54.06 -69.40 19.95
C THR A 5 53.68 -68.26 20.93
N ARG A 6 54.74 -67.68 21.50
CA ARG A 6 54.83 -66.61 22.50
C ARG A 6 54.32 -65.26 21.98
N SER A 7 53.91 -64.36 22.90
CA SER A 7 54.28 -62.93 22.85
C SER A 7 54.07 -62.23 24.22
N PRO A 8 54.91 -61.24 24.58
CA PRO A 8 54.87 -60.49 25.84
C PRO A 8 54.48 -59.00 25.69
N LEU A 9 54.42 -58.33 26.86
CA LEU A 9 54.62 -56.90 27.14
C LEU A 9 53.49 -55.90 26.79
N GLY A 10 53.21 -55.04 27.78
CA GLY A 10 52.08 -54.13 27.85
C GLY A 10 52.27 -52.79 27.14
N LEU A 11 51.23 -51.94 27.21
CA LEU A 11 51.36 -50.49 27.22
C LEU A 11 50.05 -49.87 27.75
N ALA A 12 50.19 -48.89 28.62
CA ALA A 12 49.10 -48.09 29.17
C ALA A 12 48.45 -47.23 28.06
N ALA A 13 47.12 -47.19 28.03
CA ALA A 13 46.37 -46.27 27.17
C ALA A 13 45.64 -45.24 28.05
N LEU A 14 46.05 -43.98 27.86
CA LEU A 14 45.48 -42.76 28.42
C LEU A 14 44.10 -42.50 27.79
N VAL A 15 43.05 -42.33 28.60
CA VAL A 15 41.72 -41.93 28.13
C VAL A 15 41.72 -40.43 27.87
N ALA A 16 41.73 -40.02 26.60
CA ALA A 16 41.46 -38.65 26.19
C ALA A 16 39.96 -38.51 25.87
N ALA A 17 39.21 -37.85 26.75
CA ALA A 17 37.83 -37.46 26.49
C ALA A 17 37.83 -36.28 25.49
N GLY A 18 37.50 -36.55 24.23
CA GLY A 18 37.25 -35.52 23.23
C GLY A 18 35.92 -34.83 23.49
N ALA A 19 35.94 -33.56 23.91
CA ALA A 19 34.76 -32.72 23.94
C ALA A 19 34.36 -32.36 22.49
N LEU A 20 33.25 -32.90 22.02
CA LEU A 20 32.56 -32.44 20.82
C LEU A 20 31.94 -31.07 21.12
N LEU A 21 32.64 -29.99 20.73
CA LEU A 21 31.99 -28.70 20.59
C LEU A 21 31.03 -28.78 19.39
N PRO A 22 29.73 -28.48 19.54
CA PRO A 22 28.85 -28.41 18.40
C PRO A 22 29.33 -27.27 17.50
N THR A 23 29.69 -27.60 16.26
CA THR A 23 29.92 -26.60 15.21
C THR A 23 28.63 -25.80 15.03
N LEU A 24 28.65 -24.54 15.44
CA LEU A 24 27.61 -23.58 15.13
C LEU A 24 27.63 -23.37 13.61
N ALA A 25 26.75 -24.05 12.89
CA ALA A 25 26.54 -23.77 11.47
C ALA A 25 26.10 -22.32 11.35
N ALA A 26 26.95 -21.48 10.74
CA ALA A 26 26.60 -20.10 10.43
C ALA A 26 25.33 -20.14 9.57
N ALA A 27 24.22 -19.61 10.10
CA ALA A 27 23.01 -19.42 9.34
C ALA A 27 23.38 -18.54 8.13
N GLY A 28 23.32 -19.12 6.92
CA GLY A 28 23.47 -18.36 5.70
C GLY A 28 22.44 -17.23 5.64
N PRO A 29 22.65 -16.18 4.82
CA PRO A 29 21.72 -15.07 4.72
C PRO A 29 20.32 -15.63 4.43
N VAL A 30 19.35 -15.26 5.28
CA VAL A 30 17.95 -15.63 5.11
C VAL A 30 17.51 -15.16 3.72
N ARG A 31 17.38 -16.10 2.78
CA ARG A 31 16.83 -15.78 1.46
C ARG A 31 15.34 -15.52 1.68
N PRO A 32 14.80 -14.37 1.25
CA PRO A 32 13.35 -14.20 1.27
C PRO A 32 12.73 -15.33 0.46
N ALA A 33 11.73 -15.99 1.02
CA ALA A 33 10.95 -16.99 0.28
C ALA A 33 10.23 -16.25 -0.85
N TYR A 34 10.76 -16.37 -2.06
CA TYR A 34 10.16 -15.76 -3.24
C TYR A 34 8.83 -16.44 -3.55
N ARG A 35 7.84 -15.65 -3.94
CA ARG A 35 6.48 -16.10 -4.27
C ARG A 35 6.34 -16.48 -5.75
N THR A 36 7.28 -16.06 -6.59
CA THR A 36 7.33 -16.38 -8.02
C THR A 36 8.73 -16.79 -8.46
N ALA A 37 8.80 -17.50 -9.59
CA ALA A 37 10.04 -17.68 -10.33
C ALA A 37 10.51 -16.34 -10.95
N PRO A 38 11.79 -16.23 -11.36
CA PRO A 38 12.28 -15.08 -12.11
C PRO A 38 11.49 -14.81 -13.38
N SER A 39 11.41 -13.53 -13.77
CA SER A 39 10.76 -13.09 -15.01
C SER A 39 11.50 -11.90 -15.60
N ALA A 40 11.52 -11.79 -16.92
CA ALA A 40 12.07 -10.65 -17.64
C ALA A 40 10.99 -9.60 -17.99
N ALA A 41 9.72 -9.86 -17.67
CA ALA A 41 8.63 -8.93 -17.94
C ALA A 41 8.75 -7.65 -17.09
N PRO A 42 8.14 -6.53 -17.50
CA PRO A 42 8.05 -5.32 -16.68
C PRO A 42 7.45 -5.60 -15.30
N ALA A 43 7.92 -4.92 -14.26
CA ALA A 43 7.47 -5.15 -12.88
C ALA A 43 5.95 -4.96 -12.72
N ARG A 44 5.36 -3.98 -13.41
CA ARG A 44 3.91 -3.77 -13.44
C ARG A 44 3.12 -4.96 -13.98
N GLU A 45 3.65 -5.65 -14.99
CA GLU A 45 2.99 -6.83 -15.58
C GLU A 45 3.12 -8.03 -14.65
N ILE A 46 4.31 -8.21 -14.05
CA ILE A 46 4.56 -9.23 -13.02
C ILE A 46 3.58 -9.02 -11.84
N ALA A 47 3.43 -7.78 -11.37
CA ALA A 47 2.55 -7.45 -10.26
C ALA A 47 1.07 -7.74 -10.57
N ARG A 48 0.59 -7.32 -11.75
CA ARG A 48 -0.78 -7.60 -12.22
C ARG A 48 -1.04 -9.10 -12.33
N ALA A 49 -0.14 -9.84 -12.98
CA ALA A 49 -0.27 -11.27 -13.13
C ALA A 49 -0.28 -11.98 -11.77
N TYR A 50 0.59 -11.54 -10.84
CA TYR A 50 0.67 -12.12 -9.50
C TYR A 50 -0.64 -11.99 -8.73
N VAL A 51 -1.25 -10.80 -8.65
CA VAL A 51 -2.47 -10.62 -7.84
C VAL A 51 -3.67 -11.39 -8.38
N VAL A 52 -3.74 -11.58 -9.70
CA VAL A 52 -4.77 -12.42 -10.34
C VAL A 52 -4.53 -13.90 -10.06
N ALA A 53 -3.29 -14.37 -10.27
CA ALA A 53 -2.94 -15.78 -10.06
C ALA A 53 -3.02 -16.19 -8.58
N ASP A 54 -2.79 -15.25 -7.67
CA ASP A 54 -2.72 -15.47 -6.22
C ASP A 54 -3.94 -14.97 -5.45
N ALA A 55 -5.01 -14.59 -6.15
CA ALA A 55 -6.18 -13.93 -5.60
C ALA A 55 -6.72 -14.62 -4.33
N ALA A 56 -6.84 -15.95 -4.35
CA ALA A 56 -7.36 -16.72 -3.22
C ALA A 56 -6.47 -16.58 -1.96
N ARG A 57 -5.14 -16.53 -2.10
CA ARG A 57 -4.23 -16.28 -0.97
C ARG A 57 -4.28 -14.84 -0.48
N LEU A 58 -4.72 -13.91 -1.33
CA LEU A 58 -4.99 -12.52 -0.98
C LEU A 58 -6.39 -12.31 -0.39
N GLY A 59 -7.20 -13.37 -0.29
CA GLY A 59 -8.55 -13.34 0.30
C GLY A 59 -9.64 -12.82 -0.63
N ALA A 60 -9.40 -12.81 -1.95
CA ALA A 60 -10.35 -12.33 -2.96
C ALA A 60 -10.44 -13.30 -4.16
N GLY A 61 -11.39 -13.08 -5.06
CA GLY A 61 -11.51 -13.81 -6.32
C GLY A 61 -10.64 -13.19 -7.41
N ALA A 62 -10.20 -13.97 -8.40
CA ALA A 62 -9.44 -13.45 -9.54
C ALA A 62 -10.19 -12.33 -10.30
N VAL A 63 -11.52 -12.45 -10.36
CA VAL A 63 -12.42 -11.44 -10.93
C VAL A 63 -12.34 -10.09 -10.21
N ASP A 64 -12.03 -10.06 -8.91
CA ASP A 64 -11.90 -8.83 -8.12
C ASP A 64 -10.65 -8.01 -8.52
N PHE A 65 -9.77 -8.59 -9.34
CA PHE A 65 -8.56 -7.95 -9.87
C PHE A 65 -8.62 -7.70 -11.39
N ALA A 66 -9.73 -8.05 -12.07
CA ALA A 66 -9.83 -8.02 -13.53
C ALA A 66 -9.52 -6.63 -14.12
N GLU A 67 -9.96 -5.57 -13.46
CA GLU A 67 -9.78 -4.17 -13.88
C GLU A 67 -8.71 -3.42 -13.07
N ILE A 68 -7.88 -4.13 -12.28
CA ILE A 68 -6.98 -3.47 -11.32
C ILE A 68 -6.13 -2.38 -11.98
N ALA A 69 -6.00 -1.21 -11.36
CA ALA A 69 -5.18 -0.11 -11.86
C ALA A 69 -3.75 -0.21 -11.29
N VAL A 70 -2.74 0.22 -12.05
CA VAL A 70 -1.39 0.51 -11.52
C VAL A 70 -1.39 1.99 -11.21
N THR A 71 -1.25 2.34 -9.94
CA THR A 71 -1.28 3.74 -9.49
C THR A 71 0.11 4.35 -9.44
N ASP A 72 1.13 3.55 -9.15
CA ASP A 72 2.51 4.00 -9.12
C ASP A 72 3.50 2.83 -9.31
N GLU A 73 4.69 3.14 -9.80
CA GLU A 73 5.81 2.21 -9.96
C GLU A 73 7.12 2.91 -9.61
N VAL A 74 7.68 2.55 -8.46
CA VAL A 74 8.89 3.19 -7.92
C VAL A 74 10.02 2.18 -7.83
N ARG A 75 11.15 2.47 -8.48
CA ARG A 75 12.35 1.65 -8.38
C ARG A 75 13.32 2.23 -7.36
N THR A 76 13.68 1.43 -6.36
CA THR A 76 14.74 1.77 -5.41
C THR A 76 16.11 1.50 -6.04
N ALA A 77 16.86 2.57 -6.34
CA ALA A 77 18.13 2.48 -7.05
C ALA A 77 19.18 1.58 -6.34
N ARG A 78 19.28 1.69 -5.01
CA ARG A 78 20.30 1.00 -4.21
C ARG A 78 20.24 -0.53 -4.29
N ASN A 79 19.04 -1.11 -4.27
CA ASN A 79 18.86 -2.57 -4.19
C ASN A 79 18.22 -3.17 -5.46
N GLY A 80 17.71 -2.32 -6.36
CA GLY A 80 17.06 -2.70 -7.60
C GLY A 80 15.65 -3.26 -7.44
N VAL A 81 15.03 -3.09 -6.26
CA VAL A 81 13.63 -3.49 -6.03
C VAL A 81 12.71 -2.46 -6.67
N THR A 82 11.68 -2.96 -7.36
CA THR A 82 10.57 -2.14 -7.86
C THR A 82 9.34 -2.38 -6.99
N HIS A 83 8.78 -1.29 -6.47
CA HIS A 83 7.53 -1.26 -5.73
C HIS A 83 6.42 -0.86 -6.70
N VAL A 84 5.48 -1.76 -6.93
CA VAL A 84 4.31 -1.50 -7.78
C VAL A 84 3.10 -1.34 -6.88
N TYR A 85 2.43 -0.20 -6.98
CA TYR A 85 1.20 0.08 -6.26
C TYR A 85 0.02 -0.14 -7.20
N LEU A 86 -0.91 -0.95 -6.72
CA LEU A 86 -2.10 -1.37 -7.44
C LEU A 86 -3.34 -0.92 -6.67
N ARG A 87 -4.44 -0.61 -7.37
CA ARG A 87 -5.73 -0.30 -6.75
C ARG A 87 -6.86 -0.97 -7.49
N GLN A 88 -7.71 -1.69 -6.77
CA GLN A 88 -8.89 -2.32 -7.37
C GLN A 88 -9.78 -1.29 -8.06
N THR A 89 -10.42 -1.70 -9.15
CA THR A 89 -11.30 -0.87 -9.97
C THR A 89 -12.57 -1.65 -10.24
N VAL A 90 -13.71 -0.97 -10.20
CA VAL A 90 -15.03 -1.54 -10.51
C VAL A 90 -15.88 -0.46 -11.17
N ASN A 91 -16.60 -0.82 -12.23
CA ASN A 91 -17.38 0.12 -13.04
C ASN A 91 -16.52 1.28 -13.61
N GLY A 92 -15.24 1.01 -13.90
CA GLY A 92 -14.29 2.03 -14.34
C GLY A 92 -13.85 3.03 -13.26
N LEU A 93 -14.26 2.83 -12.00
CA LEU A 93 -13.91 3.68 -10.86
C LEU A 93 -12.92 2.96 -9.94
N GLN A 94 -11.86 3.67 -9.57
CA GLN A 94 -10.91 3.17 -8.57
C GLN A 94 -11.57 3.10 -7.19
N VAL A 95 -11.12 2.12 -6.38
CA VAL A 95 -11.60 1.90 -5.02
C VAL A 95 -10.54 2.35 -4.01
N ASP A 96 -10.74 3.50 -3.39
CA ASP A 96 -9.87 4.01 -2.34
C ASP A 96 -10.04 3.17 -1.06
N GLY A 97 -8.93 2.78 -0.43
CA GLY A 97 -8.91 1.82 0.69
C GLY A 97 -8.82 0.35 0.26
N ALA A 98 -8.59 0.10 -1.03
CA ALA A 98 -8.39 -1.23 -1.64
C ALA A 98 -7.07 -1.32 -2.43
N GLU A 99 -6.01 -0.69 -1.89
CA GLU A 99 -4.68 -0.69 -2.46
C GLU A 99 -3.88 -1.96 -2.11
N LEU A 100 -3.03 -2.38 -3.04
CA LEU A 100 -2.01 -3.41 -2.84
C LEU A 100 -0.63 -2.88 -3.24
N GLY A 101 0.38 -3.24 -2.46
CA GLY A 101 1.78 -3.06 -2.84
C GLY A 101 2.38 -4.39 -3.25
N VAL A 102 2.93 -4.49 -4.46
CA VAL A 102 3.67 -5.68 -4.93
C VAL A 102 5.13 -5.32 -5.11
N HIS A 103 6.02 -6.07 -4.46
CA HIS A 103 7.45 -5.79 -4.44
C HIS A 103 8.21 -6.83 -5.25
N VAL A 104 8.83 -6.36 -6.33
CA VAL A 104 9.50 -7.16 -7.34
C VAL A 104 11.01 -6.91 -7.24
N ASP A 105 11.80 -7.96 -7.11
CA ASP A 105 13.26 -7.81 -7.07
C ASP A 105 13.87 -7.61 -8.47
N ARG A 106 15.17 -7.35 -8.51
CA ARG A 106 15.91 -7.11 -9.76
C ARG A 106 15.90 -8.27 -10.77
N ALA A 107 15.50 -9.47 -10.33
CA ALA A 107 15.37 -10.66 -11.17
C ALA A 107 13.90 -10.92 -11.59
N GLY A 108 13.00 -9.97 -11.33
CA GLY A 108 11.59 -10.08 -11.67
C GLY A 108 10.82 -11.04 -10.77
N ARG A 109 11.27 -11.25 -9.52
CA ARG A 109 10.56 -12.12 -8.56
C ARG A 109 9.75 -11.31 -7.57
N VAL A 110 8.51 -11.71 -7.35
CA VAL A 110 7.71 -11.20 -6.23
C VAL A 110 8.23 -11.83 -4.94
N PHE A 111 8.60 -11.01 -3.97
CA PHE A 111 9.04 -11.49 -2.65
C PHE A 111 8.14 -11.00 -1.51
N HIS A 112 7.41 -9.90 -1.71
CA HIS A 112 6.52 -9.35 -0.70
C HIS A 112 5.32 -8.67 -1.34
N VAL A 113 4.17 -8.76 -0.66
CA VAL A 113 2.90 -8.15 -1.05
C VAL A 113 2.25 -7.58 0.20
N THR A 114 1.75 -6.37 0.11
CA THR A 114 1.04 -5.64 1.16
C THR A 114 -0.35 -5.23 0.68
N GLY A 115 -1.20 -4.83 1.61
CA GLY A 115 -2.57 -4.38 1.33
C GLY A 115 -3.63 -5.40 1.72
N ARG A 116 -4.89 -4.99 1.59
CA ARG A 116 -6.07 -5.80 1.92
C ARG A 116 -7.13 -5.57 0.83
N PRO A 117 -7.17 -6.41 -0.22
CA PRO A 117 -8.17 -6.27 -1.26
C PRO A 117 -9.58 -6.45 -0.68
N VAL A 118 -10.55 -5.90 -1.39
CA VAL A 118 -11.97 -6.09 -1.20
C VAL A 118 -12.40 -7.28 -2.07
N ALA A 119 -12.92 -8.31 -1.42
CA ALA A 119 -13.48 -9.49 -2.09
C ALA A 119 -14.93 -9.24 -2.52
N ALA A 120 -15.40 -9.97 -3.53
CA ALA A 120 -16.76 -9.80 -4.07
C ALA A 120 -17.03 -8.33 -4.46
N LEU A 121 -16.06 -7.75 -5.17
CA LEU A 121 -15.93 -6.31 -5.42
C LEU A 121 -17.17 -5.77 -6.14
N THR A 122 -17.61 -6.45 -7.20
CA THR A 122 -18.81 -6.06 -7.97
C THR A 122 -20.07 -6.11 -7.11
N GLN A 123 -20.22 -7.13 -6.26
CA GLN A 123 -21.39 -7.27 -5.40
C GLN A 123 -21.43 -6.14 -4.35
N ARG A 124 -20.30 -5.86 -3.69
CA ARG A 124 -20.21 -4.78 -2.69
C ARG A 124 -20.44 -3.41 -3.31
N ALA A 125 -19.92 -3.16 -4.51
CA ALA A 125 -20.16 -1.91 -5.23
C ALA A 125 -21.64 -1.72 -5.60
N ALA A 126 -22.36 -2.82 -5.86
CA ALA A 126 -23.80 -2.80 -6.17
C ALA A 126 -24.69 -2.47 -4.96
N GLU A 127 -24.17 -2.52 -3.73
CA GLU A 127 -24.87 -2.06 -2.52
C GLU A 127 -24.84 -0.51 -2.37
N SER A 128 -24.10 0.18 -3.23
CA SER A 128 -24.10 1.63 -3.36
C SER A 128 -24.75 2.06 -4.68
N ARG A 129 -24.92 3.37 -4.85
CA ARG A 129 -25.41 3.92 -6.12
C ARG A 129 -24.37 3.72 -7.23
N SER A 130 -24.89 3.59 -8.44
CA SER A 130 -24.09 3.51 -9.67
C SER A 130 -23.85 4.87 -10.32
N PHE A 131 -24.45 5.94 -9.82
CA PHE A 131 -24.28 7.31 -10.30
C PHE A 131 -24.36 8.32 -9.14
N PRO A 132 -23.62 9.45 -9.22
CA PRO A 132 -23.67 10.48 -8.21
C PRO A 132 -24.97 11.28 -8.29
N LEU A 133 -25.54 11.66 -7.14
CA LEU A 133 -26.62 12.65 -7.06
C LEU A 133 -26.10 14.07 -6.84
N LEU A 134 -24.93 14.18 -6.20
CA LEU A 134 -24.28 15.45 -5.97
C LEU A 134 -23.31 15.78 -7.10
N THR A 135 -23.28 17.05 -7.44
CA THR A 135 -22.24 17.67 -8.28
C THR A 135 -20.92 17.76 -7.52
N PRO A 136 -19.78 17.93 -8.23
CA PRO A 136 -18.51 18.21 -7.60
C PRO A 136 -18.54 19.44 -6.69
N GLU A 137 -19.25 20.49 -7.08
CA GLU A 137 -19.43 21.73 -6.31
C GLU A 137 -20.15 21.46 -4.98
N GLU A 138 -21.28 20.75 -5.00
CA GLU A 138 -22.04 20.39 -3.78
C GLU A 138 -21.20 19.52 -2.83
N ALA A 139 -20.35 18.64 -3.38
CA ALA A 139 -19.44 17.83 -2.57
C ALA A 139 -18.34 18.67 -1.91
N ILE A 140 -17.76 19.64 -2.62
CA ILE A 140 -16.80 20.60 -2.06
C ILE A 140 -17.46 21.39 -0.94
N GLU A 141 -18.67 21.92 -1.16
CA GLU A 141 -19.42 22.63 -0.13
C GLU A 141 -19.66 21.79 1.12
N ALA A 142 -20.01 20.52 0.95
CA ALA A 142 -20.21 19.60 2.08
C ALA A 142 -18.91 19.38 2.87
N ALA A 143 -17.78 19.20 2.18
CA ALA A 143 -16.47 19.07 2.83
C ALA A 143 -16.07 20.35 3.59
N VAL A 144 -16.25 21.53 2.99
CA VAL A 144 -15.97 22.84 3.61
C VAL A 144 -16.78 23.03 4.89
N ARG A 145 -18.09 22.73 4.83
CA ARG A 145 -18.98 22.78 6.00
C ARG A 145 -18.51 21.83 7.10
N ALA A 146 -18.07 20.61 6.74
CA ALA A 146 -17.62 19.61 7.71
C ALA A 146 -16.37 20.02 8.50
N VAL A 147 -15.55 20.92 7.96
CA VAL A 147 -14.35 21.45 8.65
C VAL A 147 -14.48 22.88 9.11
N GLY A 148 -15.67 23.48 9.02
CA GLY A 148 -15.93 24.82 9.53
C GLY A 148 -15.17 25.93 8.80
N LEU A 149 -14.83 25.72 7.53
CA LEU A 149 -14.14 26.72 6.70
C LEU A 149 -15.09 27.79 6.12
N GLY A 150 -16.37 27.78 6.53
CA GLY A 150 -17.36 28.80 6.19
C GLY A 150 -18.27 28.41 5.02
N THR A 151 -18.80 29.43 4.34
CA THR A 151 -19.71 29.27 3.20
C THR A 151 -18.94 29.42 1.90
N VAL A 152 -19.26 28.55 0.93
CA VAL A 152 -18.74 28.66 -0.44
C VAL A 152 -19.68 29.57 -1.22
N GLU A 153 -19.24 30.77 -1.57
CA GLU A 153 -20.04 31.68 -2.39
C GLU A 153 -19.91 31.37 -3.89
N ARG A 154 -18.74 30.90 -4.31
CA ARG A 154 -18.40 30.61 -5.70
C ARG A 154 -17.26 29.61 -5.79
N LEU A 155 -17.27 28.77 -6.83
CA LEU A 155 -16.13 27.96 -7.25
C LEU A 155 -15.83 28.30 -8.70
N ASP A 156 -14.56 28.58 -8.99
CA ASP A 156 -14.11 28.76 -10.37
C ASP A 156 -13.69 27.39 -10.94
N LEU A 157 -14.37 26.96 -11.99
CA LEU A 157 -14.05 25.73 -12.70
C LEU A 157 -12.83 25.97 -13.59
N LEU A 158 -11.73 25.30 -13.26
CA LEU A 158 -10.47 25.40 -13.99
C LEU A 158 -10.38 24.35 -15.09
N GLU A 159 -10.77 23.11 -14.76
CA GLU A 159 -10.69 21.99 -15.69
C GLU A 159 -11.89 21.07 -15.51
N VAL A 160 -12.45 20.61 -16.63
CA VAL A 160 -13.41 19.51 -16.68
C VAL A 160 -12.70 18.30 -17.25
N GLY A 161 -12.53 17.29 -16.41
CA GLY A 161 -12.09 15.96 -16.83
C GLY A 161 -13.24 15.16 -17.45
N GLY A 162 -12.94 13.94 -17.84
CA GLY A 162 -13.90 13.02 -18.45
C GLY A 162 -13.80 11.61 -17.88
N GLY A 163 -14.59 10.71 -18.47
CA GLY A 163 -14.60 9.29 -18.08
C GLY A 163 -15.47 9.01 -16.85
N ALA A 164 -15.35 7.78 -16.36
CA ALA A 164 -16.17 7.29 -15.25
C ALA A 164 -15.97 8.12 -13.97
N GLU A 165 -14.75 8.59 -13.70
CA GLU A 165 -14.42 9.38 -12.51
C GLU A 165 -15.03 10.79 -12.52
N ARG A 166 -15.58 11.28 -13.64
CA ARG A 166 -16.19 12.64 -13.71
C ARG A 166 -15.30 13.72 -13.07
N ALA A 167 -14.00 13.61 -13.30
CA ALA A 167 -13.02 14.44 -12.62
C ALA A 167 -13.22 15.92 -12.99
N ALA A 168 -12.93 16.82 -12.06
CA ALA A 168 -12.87 18.25 -12.29
C ALA A 168 -11.79 18.87 -11.39
N VAL A 169 -11.35 20.06 -11.75
CA VAL A 169 -10.49 20.89 -10.91
C VAL A 169 -11.16 22.24 -10.74
N LEU A 170 -11.44 22.60 -9.50
CA LEU A 170 -12.05 23.87 -9.14
C LEU A 170 -11.09 24.69 -8.27
N ALA A 171 -11.36 25.97 -8.11
CA ALA A 171 -10.58 26.84 -7.23
C ALA A 171 -11.46 27.83 -6.49
N ASN A 172 -11.05 28.10 -5.25
CA ASN A 172 -11.48 29.25 -4.47
C ASN A 172 -10.42 29.51 -3.39
N ALA A 173 -9.72 30.64 -3.51
CA ALA A 173 -8.61 31.00 -2.63
C ALA A 173 -9.02 31.26 -1.16
N ALA A 174 -10.30 31.53 -0.88
CA ALA A 174 -10.80 31.66 0.48
C ALA A 174 -10.95 30.29 1.18
N ILE A 175 -11.04 29.21 0.41
CA ILE A 175 -11.27 27.84 0.91
C ILE A 175 -10.01 26.99 0.82
N SER A 176 -9.22 27.16 -0.25
CA SER A 176 -8.03 26.35 -0.52
C SER A 176 -6.90 27.17 -1.14
N GLU A 177 -5.67 27.02 -0.63
CA GLU A 177 -4.47 27.64 -1.22
C GLU A 177 -4.10 27.04 -2.58
N LEU A 178 -4.49 25.77 -2.80
CA LEU A 178 -4.24 25.02 -4.02
C LEU A 178 -5.56 24.75 -4.76
N PRO A 179 -5.52 24.54 -6.09
CA PRO A 179 -6.67 24.00 -6.82
C PRO A 179 -7.21 22.73 -6.15
N ILE A 180 -8.53 22.57 -6.20
CA ILE A 180 -9.30 21.51 -5.58
C ILE A 180 -9.61 20.47 -6.66
N PRO A 181 -8.76 19.43 -6.83
CA PRO A 181 -9.12 18.30 -7.66
C PRO A 181 -10.26 17.55 -6.98
N VAL A 182 -11.26 17.16 -7.76
CA VAL A 182 -12.42 16.39 -7.30
C VAL A 182 -12.72 15.30 -8.32
N ARG A 183 -12.97 14.09 -7.86
CA ARG A 183 -13.20 12.92 -8.71
C ARG A 183 -14.05 11.89 -8.01
N LEU A 184 -14.92 11.25 -8.78
CA LEU A 184 -15.80 10.18 -8.33
C LEU A 184 -15.00 8.90 -8.19
N ARG A 185 -15.16 8.21 -7.06
CA ARG A 185 -14.52 6.93 -6.74
C ARG A 185 -15.44 6.07 -5.89
N TYR A 186 -15.13 4.78 -5.77
CA TYR A 186 -15.63 4.03 -4.62
C TYR A 186 -14.69 4.23 -3.44
N PHE A 187 -15.27 4.43 -2.27
CA PHE A 187 -14.54 4.51 -1.01
C PHE A 187 -14.94 3.33 -0.14
N ARG A 188 -13.94 2.59 0.36
CA ARG A 188 -14.16 1.58 1.38
C ARG A 188 -14.38 2.28 2.72
N VAL A 189 -15.60 2.20 3.24
CA VAL A 189 -15.93 2.79 4.54
C VAL A 189 -15.12 2.08 5.62
N PRO A 190 -14.34 2.81 6.47
CA PRO A 190 -13.51 2.23 7.51
C PRO A 190 -14.28 1.27 8.42
N ASP A 191 -13.58 0.26 8.93
CA ASP A 191 -14.13 -0.78 9.83
C ASP A 191 -15.37 -1.50 9.32
N SER A 192 -15.61 -1.44 8.00
CA SER A 192 -16.70 -2.11 7.34
C SER A 192 -16.26 -2.76 6.04
N ASP A 193 -17.16 -3.57 5.52
CA ASP A 193 -17.05 -4.19 4.21
C ASP A 193 -17.79 -3.42 3.11
N LEU A 194 -18.38 -2.27 3.47
CA LEU A 194 -19.19 -1.44 2.59
C LEU A 194 -18.32 -0.59 1.67
N LEU A 195 -18.72 -0.56 0.39
CA LEU A 195 -18.24 0.41 -0.58
C LEU A 195 -19.30 1.48 -0.76
N ARG A 196 -18.88 2.74 -0.84
CA ARG A 196 -19.75 3.87 -1.16
C ARG A 196 -19.21 4.65 -2.33
N LEU A 197 -20.08 4.98 -3.27
CA LEU A 197 -19.76 5.94 -4.31
C LEU A 197 -19.56 7.32 -3.66
N ALA A 198 -18.39 7.91 -3.84
CA ALA A 198 -17.99 9.12 -3.15
C ALA A 198 -17.17 10.04 -4.05
N TRP A 199 -17.29 11.34 -3.82
CA TRP A 199 -16.38 12.34 -4.34
C TRP A 199 -15.14 12.40 -3.46
N ASN A 200 -13.98 12.05 -4.04
CA ASN A 200 -12.68 12.31 -3.44
C ASN A 200 -12.20 13.70 -3.84
N LEU A 201 -11.89 14.54 -2.86
CA LEU A 201 -11.42 15.91 -3.09
C LEU A 201 -10.37 16.34 -2.07
N SER A 202 -9.59 17.36 -2.42
CA SER A 202 -8.47 17.83 -1.60
C SER A 202 -8.55 19.34 -1.33
N ILE A 203 -8.40 19.76 -0.07
CA ILE A 203 -8.46 21.17 0.36
C ILE A 203 -7.24 21.49 1.23
N LYS A 204 -6.46 22.49 0.81
CA LYS A 204 -5.33 23.04 1.57
C LYS A 204 -5.78 24.30 2.31
N ASN A 205 -5.97 24.22 3.62
CA ASN A 205 -6.54 25.31 4.43
C ASN A 205 -5.70 26.60 4.32
N PRO A 206 -6.27 27.74 3.87
CA PRO A 206 -5.53 29.02 3.78
C PRO A 206 -5.16 29.65 5.12
N SER A 207 -5.85 29.28 6.20
CA SER A 207 -5.64 29.83 7.55
C SER A 207 -4.85 28.90 8.46
N GLY A 208 -4.30 27.81 7.93
CA GLY A 208 -3.62 26.81 8.74
C GLY A 208 -2.75 25.87 7.92
N ALA A 209 -1.97 25.04 8.61
CA ALA A 209 -1.11 24.12 7.90
C ALA A 209 -1.87 22.94 7.28
N GLN A 210 -3.12 22.68 7.68
CA GLN A 210 -3.84 21.45 7.31
C GLN A 210 -4.05 21.30 5.81
N TRP A 211 -3.90 20.07 5.33
CA TRP A 211 -4.17 19.69 3.95
C TRP A 211 -4.97 18.41 3.99
N TRP A 212 -6.27 18.55 3.73
CA TRP A 212 -7.23 17.49 3.88
C TRP A 212 -7.54 16.83 2.55
N ASP A 213 -7.50 15.50 2.52
CA ASP A 213 -8.30 14.73 1.58
C ASP A 213 -9.62 14.33 2.24
N PHE A 214 -10.70 14.38 1.45
CA PHE A 214 -12.03 13.98 1.85
C PHE A 214 -12.58 12.90 0.93
N TRP A 215 -13.49 12.10 1.47
CA TRP A 215 -14.41 11.27 0.71
C TRP A 215 -15.83 11.63 1.11
N VAL A 216 -16.54 12.31 0.23
CA VAL A 216 -17.90 12.79 0.44
C VAL A 216 -18.86 11.85 -0.28
N ASP A 217 -19.78 11.24 0.45
CA ASP A 217 -20.80 10.35 -0.10
C ASP A 217 -21.57 11.05 -1.24
N ALA A 218 -21.58 10.44 -2.42
CA ALA A 218 -22.09 11.07 -3.63
C ALA A 218 -23.63 11.13 -3.69
N GLU A 219 -24.32 10.57 -2.70
CA GLU A 219 -25.78 10.63 -2.55
C GLU A 219 -26.19 11.64 -1.48
N SER A 220 -25.59 11.56 -0.30
CA SER A 220 -26.03 12.30 0.90
C SER A 220 -25.20 13.53 1.22
N GLY A 221 -23.98 13.62 0.69
CA GLY A 221 -23.02 14.67 1.06
C GLY A 221 -22.35 14.43 2.42
N ALA A 222 -22.57 13.29 3.07
CA ALA A 222 -21.90 12.94 4.30
C ALA A 222 -20.40 12.72 4.07
N VAL A 223 -19.54 13.26 4.92
CA VAL A 223 -18.10 12.97 4.88
C VAL A 223 -17.86 11.57 5.46
N LEU A 224 -17.53 10.61 4.60
CA LEU A 224 -17.27 9.21 4.94
C LEU A 224 -15.86 9.00 5.50
N GLY A 225 -14.91 9.83 5.07
CA GLY A 225 -13.51 9.73 5.45
C GLY A 225 -12.80 11.05 5.25
N ARG A 226 -11.73 11.25 6.03
CA ARG A 226 -10.87 12.43 5.95
C ARG A 226 -9.44 12.07 6.36
N HIS A 227 -8.44 12.61 5.66
CA HIS A 227 -7.02 12.41 5.98
C HIS A 227 -6.26 13.74 5.96
N ASP A 228 -5.42 14.02 6.97
CA ASP A 228 -4.56 15.22 7.01
C ASP A 228 -3.13 14.87 6.59
N TRP A 229 -2.70 15.42 5.46
CA TRP A 229 -1.33 15.31 4.97
C TRP A 229 -0.30 16.11 5.79
N THR A 230 -0.77 16.96 6.70
CA THR A 230 0.06 17.84 7.54
C THR A 230 0.44 17.18 8.86
N THR A 231 0.00 15.95 9.13
CA THR A 231 0.32 15.26 10.38
C THR A 231 1.84 15.15 10.53
N ASP A 232 2.36 15.81 11.57
CA ASP A 232 3.78 15.99 11.88
C ASP A 232 4.60 14.71 11.67
N ALA A 233 5.45 14.71 10.64
CA ALA A 233 6.63 13.88 10.67
C ALA A 233 7.57 14.44 11.76
N SER A 234 7.32 14.08 13.01
CA SER A 234 8.29 14.33 14.09
C SER A 234 9.50 13.43 13.89
N TYR A 235 10.39 13.83 12.98
CA TYR A 235 11.73 13.28 12.95
C TYR A 235 12.45 13.76 14.21
N ARG A 236 12.75 12.82 15.12
CA ARG A 236 13.81 13.04 16.11
C ARG A 236 15.12 13.18 15.33
N VAL A 237 15.44 14.40 14.93
CA VAL A 237 16.77 14.73 14.41
C VAL A 237 17.70 14.75 15.63
N PHE A 238 18.54 13.73 15.76
CA PHE A 238 19.67 13.82 16.65
C PHE A 238 20.58 14.94 16.14
N ALA A 239 20.87 15.93 16.99
CA ALA A 239 21.80 16.98 16.62
C ALA A 239 23.18 16.35 16.32
N SER A 240 23.75 16.69 15.16
CA SER A 240 25.10 16.30 14.75
C SER A 240 26.11 16.69 15.84
N PRO A 241 27.04 15.79 16.26
CA PRO A 241 27.79 14.86 15.41
C PRO A 241 27.62 13.37 15.76
N LYS A 242 26.39 12.87 15.96
CA LYS A 242 26.13 11.43 16.15
C LYS A 242 25.47 10.84 14.91
N GLU A 243 26.24 10.11 14.11
CA GLU A 243 25.78 9.51 12.84
C GLU A 243 25.18 8.10 12.98
N SER A 244 25.18 7.50 14.18
CA SER A 244 24.59 6.17 14.38
C SER A 244 23.77 6.04 15.67
N PRO A 245 22.63 5.32 15.65
CA PRO A 245 21.86 4.94 16.85
C PRO A 245 22.64 4.12 17.89
N ASN A 246 23.85 3.64 17.55
CA ASN A 246 24.74 2.91 18.45
C ASN A 246 25.72 3.83 19.21
N ASP A 247 25.69 5.15 19.00
CA ASP A 247 26.59 6.11 19.66
C ASP A 247 25.97 6.77 20.92
N GLY A 248 24.96 6.12 21.52
CA GLY A 248 24.39 6.46 22.84
C GLY A 248 24.80 5.43 23.90
N PRO A 249 24.89 5.82 25.19
CA PRO A 249 25.48 5.00 26.25
C PRO A 249 24.76 3.67 26.49
#